data_AF-A0A0K8PTE3-F1
#
_entry.id   AF-A0A0K8PTE3-F1
#
_cell.length_a   1.000
_cell.length_b   1.000
_cell.length_c   1.000
_cell.angle_alpha   90.00
_cell.angle_beta   90.00
_cell.angle_gamma   90.00
#
_symmetry.space_group_name_H-M   'P 1'
#
loop_
_entity.id
_entity.type
_entity.pdbx_description
1 polymer ?
#
loop_
_entity_poly.entity_id
_entity_poly.type
_entity_poly.pdbx_seq_one_letter_code
_entity_poly.pdbx_strand_id
1 'polypeptide(L)'
;MLGAPYRGNYQNWPVVGELDIMENTQGQNTVFGTMHCGTSPGGPCNENSGIGGTTTCPGTACNAGFHTYALEWDRSAATEEIRFSVDGTAYHTVKECQVDATTWKNATDHGFFLILNVAMGGAFPNAFGGGPDAATQPGRPMVVDHVRVLESVS
;
A
#
# COMPACT_ATOMS: atom_id res chain seq x y z
N MET A 1 -4.85 0.28 1.92
CA MET A 1 -6.06 0.83 2.58
C MET A 1 -6.65 1.87 1.66
N LEU A 2 -7.98 1.97 1.61
CA LEU A 2 -8.66 2.73 0.55
C LEU A 2 -9.48 3.86 1.15
N GLY A 3 -9.49 5.02 0.49
CA GLY A 3 -10.21 6.20 0.96
C GLY A 3 -11.71 5.92 1.11
N ALA A 4 -12.28 6.38 2.22
CA ALA A 4 -13.68 6.15 2.58
C ALA A 4 -14.69 6.54 1.48
N PRO A 5 -14.49 7.61 0.68
CA PRO A 5 -15.42 7.95 -0.40
C PRO A 5 -15.54 6.90 -1.52
N TYR A 6 -14.71 5.84 -1.52
CA TYR A 6 -14.88 4.72 -2.44
C TYR A 6 -16.13 3.88 -2.11
N ARG A 7 -16.50 3.79 -0.82
CA ARG A 7 -17.68 3.02 -0.38
C ARG A 7 -18.96 3.64 -0.92
N GLY A 8 -19.70 2.87 -1.70
CA GLY A 8 -20.96 3.31 -2.33
C GLY A 8 -20.77 4.06 -3.66
N ASN A 9 -19.53 4.38 -4.04
CA ASN A 9 -19.21 4.97 -5.35
C ASN A 9 -18.61 3.90 -6.29
N TYR A 10 -17.52 3.25 -5.85
CA TYR A 10 -16.79 2.19 -6.57
C TYR A 10 -16.18 2.59 -7.93
N GLN A 11 -16.23 3.87 -8.32
CA GLN A 11 -15.78 4.36 -9.64
C GLN A 11 -14.81 5.56 -9.54
N ASN A 12 -14.38 5.94 -8.33
CA ASN A 12 -13.56 7.13 -8.07
C ASN A 12 -12.11 6.79 -7.67
N TRP A 13 -11.65 5.58 -8.00
CA TRP A 13 -10.23 5.26 -7.95
C TRP A 13 -9.51 5.85 -9.18
N PRO A 14 -8.27 6.40 -9.06
CA PRO A 14 -7.44 6.51 -7.86
C PRO A 14 -7.61 7.84 -7.11
N VAL A 15 -8.51 8.73 -7.57
CA VAL A 15 -8.73 10.07 -7.00
C VAL A 15 -8.93 10.03 -5.49
N VAL A 16 -9.64 9.01 -5.00
CA VAL A 16 -9.99 8.80 -3.59
C VAL A 16 -8.82 8.39 -2.69
N GLY A 17 -7.65 8.13 -3.25
CA GLY A 17 -6.47 7.71 -2.51
C GLY A 17 -6.49 6.25 -2.07
N GLU A 18 -5.38 5.55 -2.35
CA GLU A 18 -5.11 4.22 -1.83
C GLU A 18 -3.66 4.17 -1.30
N LEU A 19 -3.50 3.61 -0.11
CA LEU A 19 -2.22 3.47 0.58
C LEU A 19 -1.96 2.01 0.89
N ASP A 20 -1.18 1.36 0.05
CA ASP A 20 -0.86 -0.06 0.17
C ASP A 20 0.29 -0.24 1.14
N ILE A 21 -0.07 -0.61 2.38
CA ILE A 21 0.89 -0.76 3.48
C ILE A 21 1.80 -1.97 3.23
N MET A 22 1.26 -3.02 2.61
CA MET A 22 1.99 -4.22 2.24
C MET A 22 1.29 -4.86 1.04
N GLU A 23 2.03 -4.99 -0.06
CA GLU A 23 1.73 -5.99 -1.08
C GLU A 23 2.92 -6.92 -1.28
N ASN A 24 2.64 -8.14 -1.72
CA ASN A 24 3.62 -9.16 -2.08
C ASN A 24 3.07 -9.99 -3.23
N THR A 25 3.96 -10.49 -4.08
CA THR A 25 3.61 -11.39 -5.17
C THR A 25 4.63 -12.51 -5.31
N GLN A 26 4.20 -13.64 -5.87
CA GLN A 26 5.03 -14.80 -6.17
C GLN A 26 5.79 -15.40 -4.96
N GLY A 27 5.36 -15.10 -3.73
CA GLY A 27 6.04 -15.57 -2.52
C GLY A 27 7.48 -15.05 -2.38
N GLN A 28 7.80 -13.91 -2.99
CA GLN A 28 9.13 -13.32 -2.94
C GLN A 28 9.45 -12.78 -1.55
N ASN A 29 10.73 -12.70 -1.20
CA ASN A 29 11.18 -11.94 -0.02
C ASN A 29 11.25 -10.43 -0.33
N THR A 30 10.12 -9.85 -0.71
CA THR A 30 9.99 -8.43 -1.08
C THR A 30 8.65 -7.92 -0.56
N VAL A 31 8.66 -6.75 0.06
CA VAL A 31 7.43 -5.99 0.36
C VAL A 31 7.38 -4.75 -0.52
N PHE A 32 6.19 -4.45 -1.01
CA PHE A 32 5.85 -3.25 -1.76
C PHE A 32 5.00 -2.34 -0.86
N GLY A 33 5.34 -1.06 -0.80
CA GLY A 33 4.51 -0.03 -0.19
C GLY A 33 4.27 1.10 -1.18
N THR A 34 3.01 1.46 -1.41
CA THR A 34 2.61 2.31 -2.54
C THR A 34 1.51 3.30 -2.16
N MET A 35 1.58 4.51 -2.69
CA MET A 35 0.46 5.45 -2.72
C MET A 35 -0.09 5.57 -4.14
N HIS A 36 -1.38 5.36 -4.31
CA HIS A 36 -2.13 5.64 -5.53
C HIS A 36 -3.00 6.88 -5.33
N CYS A 37 -3.02 7.76 -6.34
CA CYS A 37 -3.70 9.05 -6.27
C CYS A 37 -3.88 9.69 -7.66
N GLY A 38 -4.69 10.75 -7.72
CA GLY A 38 -4.85 11.53 -8.94
C GLY A 38 -5.62 10.78 -10.02
N THR A 39 -5.02 10.63 -11.21
CA THR A 39 -5.70 10.08 -12.40
C THR A 39 -4.97 8.88 -12.97
N SER A 40 -5.73 7.89 -13.45
CA SER A 40 -5.21 6.73 -14.17
C SER A 40 -5.64 6.75 -15.65
N PRO A 41 -4.76 6.33 -16.59
CA PRO A 41 -3.34 6.01 -16.40
C PRO A 41 -2.44 7.26 -16.31
N GLY A 42 -1.25 7.12 -15.74
CA GLY A 42 -0.25 8.17 -15.56
C GLY A 42 -0.60 9.14 -14.44
N GLY A 43 -0.81 10.40 -14.77
CA GLY A 43 -1.10 11.43 -13.78
C GLY A 43 0.06 11.71 -12.81
N PRO A 44 -0.19 12.51 -11.77
CA PRO A 44 0.84 12.93 -10.81
C PRO A 44 1.42 11.77 -9.99
N CYS A 45 0.71 10.64 -9.91
CA CYS A 45 1.09 9.48 -9.11
C CYS A 45 1.59 8.30 -9.96
N ASN A 46 1.79 8.48 -11.27
CA ASN A 46 2.30 7.45 -12.19
C ASN A 46 1.47 6.16 -12.20
N GLU A 47 0.16 6.29 -12.34
CA GLU A 47 -0.77 5.18 -12.36
C GLU A 47 -0.60 4.28 -13.61
N ASN A 48 -0.75 2.96 -13.53
CA ASN A 48 -1.20 2.19 -12.37
C ASN A 48 -0.05 1.71 -11.47
N SER A 49 1.15 2.28 -11.59
CA SER A 49 2.29 1.90 -10.74
C SER A 49 2.25 2.56 -9.37
N GLY A 50 1.71 3.77 -9.27
CA GLY A 50 1.68 4.53 -8.02
C GLY A 50 3.06 5.10 -7.65
N ILE A 51 3.10 5.83 -6.54
CA ILE A 51 4.32 6.31 -5.90
C ILE A 51 4.79 5.24 -4.91
N GLY A 52 5.52 4.25 -5.42
CA GLY A 52 5.91 3.05 -4.67
C GLY A 52 7.38 2.94 -4.34
N GLY A 53 7.67 2.16 -3.30
CA GLY A 53 9.00 1.71 -2.91
C GLY A 53 8.97 0.25 -2.45
N THR A 54 10.13 -0.40 -2.43
CA THR A 54 10.24 -1.80 -2.04
C THR A 54 11.46 -2.07 -1.19
N THR A 55 11.40 -3.13 -0.39
CA THR A 55 12.55 -3.67 0.34
C THR A 55 12.36 -5.15 0.61
N THR A 56 13.40 -5.82 1.09
CA THR A 56 13.33 -7.18 1.63
C THR A 56 12.95 -7.15 3.12
N CYS A 57 12.25 -8.16 3.62
CA CYS A 57 11.97 -8.23 5.05
C CYS A 57 13.26 -8.48 5.86
N PRO A 58 13.51 -7.75 6.97
CA PRO A 58 14.67 -7.94 7.82
C PRO A 58 14.69 -9.30 8.54
N GLY A 59 15.86 -9.93 8.63
CA GLY A 59 16.06 -11.16 9.40
C GLY A 59 15.52 -12.41 8.72
N THR A 60 14.21 -12.57 8.65
CA THR A 60 13.54 -13.70 7.98
C THR A 60 12.87 -13.24 6.68
N ALA A 61 12.67 -14.17 5.75
CA ALA A 61 11.93 -13.86 4.53
C ALA A 61 10.48 -13.48 4.87
N CYS A 62 9.87 -12.57 4.10
CA CYS A 62 8.52 -12.06 4.35
C CYS A 62 7.45 -13.15 4.51
N ASN A 63 7.64 -14.31 3.88
CA ASN A 63 6.72 -15.46 3.93
C ASN A 63 7.16 -16.57 4.90
N ALA A 64 8.23 -16.37 5.66
CA ALA A 64 8.81 -17.36 6.57
C ALA A 64 8.53 -17.08 8.06
N GLY A 65 7.92 -15.94 8.39
CA GLY A 65 7.62 -15.55 9.76
C GLY A 65 6.72 -14.31 9.85
N PHE A 66 6.43 -13.88 11.08
CA PHE A 66 5.72 -12.62 11.31
C PHE A 66 6.66 -11.43 11.10
N HIS A 67 6.15 -10.42 10.40
CA HIS A 67 6.77 -9.11 10.24
C HIS A 67 5.73 -8.04 10.56
N THR A 68 6.19 -6.88 11.04
CA THR A 68 5.32 -5.72 11.28
C THR A 68 5.41 -4.77 10.10
N TYR A 69 4.35 -4.68 9.32
CA TYR A 69 4.21 -3.69 8.25
C TYR A 69 3.45 -2.48 8.79
N ALA A 70 4.01 -1.29 8.63
CA ALA A 70 3.41 -0.07 9.15
C ALA A 70 3.48 1.07 8.16
N LEU A 71 2.41 1.86 8.16
CA LEU A 71 2.31 3.16 7.52
C LEU A 71 2.14 4.20 8.62
N GLU A 72 3.03 5.17 8.66
CA GLU A 72 2.90 6.36 9.51
C GLU A 72 2.57 7.55 8.63
N TRP A 73 1.47 8.24 8.95
CA TRP A 73 1.10 9.47 8.27
C TRP A 73 1.30 10.63 9.23
N ASP A 74 2.34 11.41 8.96
CA ASP A 74 2.76 12.56 9.72
C ASP A 74 2.16 13.84 9.12
N ARG A 75 1.25 14.46 9.87
CA ARG A 75 0.60 15.73 9.52
C ARG A 75 1.06 16.89 10.43
N SER A 76 2.11 16.67 11.22
CA SER A 76 2.55 17.64 12.24
C SER A 76 3.41 18.77 11.67
N ALA A 77 4.02 18.58 10.50
CA ALA A 77 4.86 19.55 9.83
C ALA A 77 4.10 20.35 8.75
N ALA A 78 4.75 21.36 8.19
CA ALA A 78 4.20 22.18 7.10
C ALA A 78 4.08 21.42 5.76
N THR A 79 4.67 20.24 5.66
CA THR A 79 4.53 19.32 4.52
C THR A 79 4.21 17.96 5.12
N GLU A 80 3.04 17.42 4.79
CA GLU A 80 2.65 16.11 5.27
C GLU A 80 3.51 15.01 4.62
N GLU A 81 3.75 13.93 5.35
CA GLU A 81 4.52 12.78 4.87
C GLU A 81 3.86 11.45 5.25
N ILE A 82 3.85 10.50 4.31
CA ILE A 82 3.42 9.11 4.52
C ILE A 82 4.67 8.22 4.42
N ARG A 83 5.00 7.53 5.51
CA ARG A 83 6.19 6.68 5.63
C ARG A 83 5.80 5.21 5.74
N PHE A 84 6.33 4.38 4.85
CA PHE A 84 6.17 2.94 4.85
C PHE A 84 7.37 2.27 5.50
N SER A 85 7.11 1.28 6.36
CA SER A 85 8.14 0.56 7.10
C SER A 85 7.82 -0.92 7.25
N VAL A 86 8.89 -1.71 7.38
CA VAL A 86 8.83 -3.11 7.80
C VAL A 86 9.76 -3.30 8.99
N ASP A 87 9.26 -3.91 10.05
CA ASP A 87 9.94 -4.12 11.33
C ASP A 87 10.60 -2.85 11.90
N GLY A 88 9.87 -1.74 11.82
CA GLY A 88 10.31 -0.43 12.31
C GLY A 88 11.37 0.26 11.44
N THR A 89 11.78 -0.35 10.32
CA THR A 89 12.71 0.26 9.36
C THR A 89 11.93 0.87 8.21
N ALA A 90 11.95 2.20 8.11
CA ALA A 90 11.35 2.92 6.99
C ALA A 90 12.13 2.63 5.69
N TYR A 91 11.40 2.35 4.61
CA TYR A 91 11.99 2.05 3.29
C TYR A 91 11.42 2.91 2.16
N HIS A 92 10.30 3.59 2.38
CA HIS A 92 9.69 4.47 1.39
C HIS A 92 8.94 5.63 2.06
N THR A 93 8.97 6.80 1.42
CA THR A 93 8.28 8.00 1.90
C THR A 93 7.65 8.74 0.73
N VAL A 94 6.36 9.04 0.86
CA VAL A 94 5.62 9.93 -0.05
C VAL A 94 5.38 11.24 0.69
N LYS A 95 5.76 12.36 0.07
CA LYS A 95 5.57 13.69 0.64
C LYS A 95 4.47 14.41 -0.11
N GLU A 96 3.69 15.22 0.59
CA GLU A 96 2.63 16.06 0.02
C GLU A 96 3.11 16.85 -1.21
N CYS A 97 4.32 17.41 -1.14
CA CYS A 97 4.90 18.24 -2.20
C CYS A 97 5.29 17.47 -3.49
N GLN A 98 5.14 16.15 -3.54
CA GLN A 98 5.36 15.37 -4.76
C GLN A 98 4.22 15.51 -5.77
N VAL A 99 3.04 15.96 -5.31
CA VAL A 99 1.85 16.19 -6.15
C VAL A 99 1.28 17.58 -5.90
N ASP A 100 0.35 18.03 -6.74
CA ASP A 100 -0.34 19.29 -6.49
C ASP A 100 -1.29 19.19 -5.28
N ALA A 101 -1.59 20.33 -4.66
CA ALA A 101 -2.41 20.39 -3.45
C ALA A 101 -3.83 19.82 -3.62
N THR A 102 -4.41 19.88 -4.83
CA THR A 102 -5.74 19.33 -5.09
C THR A 102 -5.67 17.81 -5.12
N THR A 103 -4.66 17.25 -5.79
CA THR A 103 -4.41 15.80 -5.80
C THR A 103 -4.17 15.26 -4.39
N TRP A 104 -3.32 15.91 -3.59
CA TRP A 104 -3.08 15.48 -2.21
C TRP A 104 -4.37 15.51 -1.40
N LYS A 105 -5.06 16.66 -1.37
CA LYS A 105 -6.31 16.84 -0.61
C LYS A 105 -7.37 15.82 -1.01
N ASN A 106 -7.55 15.56 -2.31
CA ASN A 106 -8.54 14.59 -2.78
C ASN A 106 -8.21 13.15 -2.37
N ALA A 107 -6.92 12.81 -2.27
CA ALA A 107 -6.48 11.48 -1.88
C ALA A 107 -6.46 11.29 -0.36
N THR A 108 -6.31 12.35 0.42
CA THR A 108 -6.00 12.23 1.86
C THR A 108 -7.03 12.90 2.79
N ASP A 109 -7.76 13.93 2.39
CA ASP A 109 -8.61 14.73 3.29
C ASP A 109 -9.98 14.08 3.61
N HIS A 110 -9.94 12.83 4.07
CA HIS A 110 -11.07 12.01 4.51
C HIS A 110 -10.57 10.77 5.26
N GLY A 111 -11.49 10.04 5.90
CA GLY A 111 -11.17 8.75 6.51
C GLY A 111 -10.76 7.68 5.47
N PHE A 112 -10.19 6.59 5.97
CA PHE A 112 -9.84 5.39 5.20
C PHE A 112 -10.48 4.16 5.83
N PHE A 113 -10.63 3.09 5.04
CA PHE A 113 -10.92 1.77 5.56
C PHE A 113 -9.85 0.76 5.19
N LEU A 114 -9.59 -0.16 6.11
CA LEU A 114 -8.60 -1.21 5.94
C LEU A 114 -9.15 -2.36 5.09
N ILE A 115 -8.26 -2.95 4.30
CA ILE A 115 -8.52 -4.11 3.45
C ILE A 115 -7.40 -5.11 3.74
N LEU A 116 -7.78 -6.37 3.95
CA LEU A 116 -6.87 -7.50 4.05
C LEU A 116 -7.40 -8.57 3.11
N ASN A 117 -6.59 -8.98 2.14
CA ASN A 117 -6.97 -9.98 1.15
C ASN A 117 -5.76 -10.78 0.66
N VAL A 118 -6.04 -11.92 0.06
CA VAL A 118 -5.09 -12.70 -0.75
C VAL A 118 -5.70 -12.84 -2.12
N ALA A 119 -5.24 -12.02 -3.08
CA ALA A 119 -5.70 -12.09 -4.46
C ALA A 119 -5.01 -13.23 -5.21
N MET A 120 -5.67 -13.77 -6.23
CA MET A 120 -5.11 -14.80 -7.11
C MET A 120 -5.03 -14.28 -8.54
N GLY A 121 -3.82 -14.11 -9.05
CA GLY A 121 -3.56 -13.58 -10.39
C GLY A 121 -3.77 -12.07 -10.50
N GLY A 122 -3.96 -11.60 -11.73
CA GLY A 122 -4.11 -10.17 -12.03
C GLY A 122 -2.82 -9.52 -12.54
N ALA A 123 -2.89 -8.21 -12.82
CA ALA A 123 -1.80 -7.48 -13.46
C ALA A 123 -0.50 -7.51 -12.65
N PHE A 124 -0.60 -7.47 -11.32
CA PHE A 124 0.58 -7.46 -10.46
C PHE A 124 1.34 -8.79 -10.49
N PRO A 125 0.76 -9.98 -10.20
CA PRO A 125 1.44 -11.25 -10.45
C PRO A 125 1.94 -11.44 -11.88
N ASN A 126 1.18 -10.98 -12.90
CA ASN A 126 1.58 -11.07 -14.31
C ASN A 126 2.89 -10.33 -14.62
N ALA A 127 3.19 -9.22 -13.94
CA ALA A 127 4.45 -8.52 -14.08
C ALA A 127 5.66 -9.30 -13.51
N PHE A 128 5.42 -10.35 -12.71
CA PHE A 128 6.44 -11.14 -12.02
C PHE A 128 6.40 -12.64 -12.39
N GLY A 129 5.94 -12.95 -13.60
CA GLY A 129 5.91 -14.32 -14.13
C GLY A 129 4.51 -14.95 -14.17
N GLY A 130 3.49 -14.26 -13.66
CA GLY A 130 2.08 -14.65 -13.81
C GLY A 130 1.63 -15.75 -12.87
N GLY A 131 0.49 -16.34 -13.23
CA GLY A 131 -0.24 -17.31 -12.42
C GLY A 131 -1.64 -16.78 -12.02
N PRO A 132 -2.45 -17.60 -11.34
CA PRO A 132 -2.15 -18.98 -10.92
C PRO A 132 -2.03 -19.94 -12.12
N ASP A 133 -1.26 -21.01 -11.95
CA ASP A 133 -1.13 -22.13 -12.88
C ASP A 133 -1.40 -23.47 -12.17
N ALA A 134 -1.21 -24.60 -12.85
CA ALA A 134 -1.43 -25.93 -12.28
C ALA A 134 -0.48 -26.28 -11.13
N ALA A 135 0.66 -25.59 -10.98
CA ALA A 135 1.59 -25.81 -9.88
C ALA A 135 1.26 -24.97 -8.64
N THR A 136 0.43 -23.93 -8.79
CA THR A 136 0.00 -23.05 -7.70
C THR A 136 -0.80 -23.84 -6.66
N GLN A 137 -0.28 -23.88 -5.42
CA GLN A 137 -0.89 -24.66 -4.34
C GLN A 137 -1.89 -23.82 -3.53
N PRO A 138 -3.16 -24.25 -3.38
CA PRO A 138 -4.11 -23.58 -2.50
C PRO A 138 -3.81 -23.85 -1.01
N GLY A 139 -4.58 -23.24 -0.11
CA GLY A 139 -4.48 -23.51 1.33
C GLY A 139 -3.28 -22.85 2.02
N ARG A 140 -2.74 -21.79 1.43
CA ARG A 140 -1.68 -20.95 2.01
C ARG A 140 -2.30 -19.66 2.55
N PRO A 141 -2.51 -19.52 3.88
CA PRO A 141 -3.15 -18.34 4.45
C PRO A 141 -2.17 -17.17 4.57
N MET A 142 -2.69 -15.94 4.47
CA MET A 142 -2.07 -14.79 5.11
C MET A 142 -2.45 -14.82 6.59
N VAL A 143 -1.47 -14.97 7.47
CA VAL A 143 -1.69 -15.06 8.92
C VAL A 143 -1.47 -13.67 9.53
N VAL A 144 -2.54 -13.08 10.05
CA VAL A 144 -2.50 -11.75 10.67
C VAL A 144 -2.75 -11.89 12.16
N ASP A 145 -1.71 -11.62 12.96
CA ASP A 145 -1.82 -11.66 14.43
C ASP A 145 -2.68 -10.50 14.95
N HIS A 146 -2.43 -9.28 14.49
CA HIS A 146 -3.22 -8.11 14.87
C HIS A 146 -3.16 -7.00 13.84
N VAL A 147 -4.11 -6.07 13.97
CA VAL A 147 -4.12 -4.76 13.32
C VAL A 147 -4.26 -3.72 14.42
N ARG A 148 -3.41 -2.69 14.40
CA ARG A 148 -3.48 -1.55 15.34
C ARG A 148 -3.49 -0.25 14.56
N VAL A 149 -4.33 0.68 15.00
CA VAL A 149 -4.34 2.07 14.55
C VAL A 149 -4.04 2.91 15.79
N LEU A 150 -3.02 3.76 15.68
CA LEU A 150 -2.55 4.63 16.75
C LEU A 150 -2.63 6.08 16.27
N GLU A 151 -2.89 6.97 17.21
CA GLU A 151 -2.86 8.41 17.00
C GLU A 151 -1.87 9.02 17.98
N SER A 152 -0.98 9.87 17.49
CA SER A 152 -0.11 10.67 18.35
C SER A 152 -0.88 11.94 18.72
N VAL A 153 -1.24 12.07 19.99
CA VAL A 153 -1.80 13.30 20.54
C VAL A 153 -0.64 14.24 20.90
N SER A 154 -0.45 15.28 20.10
CA SER A 154 0.33 16.46 20.47
C SER A 154 -0.48 17.41 21.34
#